data_AF-A0A9E1Y0B7-F1
#
_entry.id   AF-A0A9E1Y0B7-F1
#
_cell.length_a   1.000
_cell.length_b   1.000
_cell.length_c   1.000
_cell.angle_alpha   90.00
_cell.angle_beta   90.00
_cell.angle_gamma   90.00
#
_symmetry.space_group_name_H-M   'P 1'
#
loop_
_entity.id
_entity.type
_entity.pdbx_description
1 polymer ?
#
loop_
_entity_poly.entity_id
_entity_poly.type
_entity_poly.pdbx_seq_one_letter_code
_entity_poly.pdbx_strand_id
1 'polypeptide(L)'
;IGLVDEMVEDASLLLTRAEELAQAMGNNPQQALRMVKTLITQNVAAADVTEVQARELRALQICYDSPEHKEAINAFIQKRSPDFKRARRQGGAS
;
A
#
# COMPACT_ATOMS: atom_id res chain seq x y z
N ILE A 1 -5.55 18.55 -16.67
CA ILE A 1 -6.79 17.74 -16.54
C ILE A 1 -6.61 16.43 -15.74
N GLY A 2 -5.40 16.06 -15.27
CA GLY A 2 -5.22 15.04 -14.23
C GLY A 2 -5.71 13.62 -14.55
N LEU A 3 -5.90 13.30 -15.84
CA LEU A 3 -6.47 12.02 -16.28
C LEU A 3 -5.44 10.90 -16.42
N VAL A 4 -4.16 11.28 -16.56
CA VAL A 4 -3.02 10.39 -16.76
C VAL A 4 -1.88 10.87 -15.86
N ASP A 5 -1.29 9.95 -15.10
CA ASP A 5 -0.20 10.25 -14.17
C ASP A 5 1.16 10.36 -14.88
N GLU A 6 1.45 9.46 -15.82
CA GLU A 6 2.73 9.38 -16.52
C GLU A 6 2.52 9.12 -18.03
N MET A 7 3.38 9.70 -18.86
CA MET A 7 3.45 9.44 -20.31
C MET A 7 4.82 8.86 -20.66
N VAL A 8 4.88 8.04 -21.71
CA VAL A 8 6.13 7.52 -22.28
C VAL A 8 6.38 8.12 -23.65
N GLU A 9 7.65 8.26 -24.03
CA GLU A 9 8.06 8.85 -25.31
C GLU A 9 7.69 7.98 -26.51
N ASP A 10 7.64 6.65 -26.32
CA ASP A 10 7.33 5.67 -27.37
C ASP A 10 6.35 4.61 -26.84
N ALA A 11 5.39 4.22 -27.69
CA ALA A 11 4.34 3.24 -27.34
C ALA A 11 4.91 1.85 -26.98
N SER A 12 6.06 1.47 -27.53
CA SER A 12 6.74 0.21 -27.20
C SER A 12 7.23 0.16 -25.74
N LEU A 13 7.44 1.31 -25.10
CA LEU A 13 7.87 1.40 -23.70
C LEU A 13 6.71 1.33 -22.71
N LEU A 14 5.46 1.44 -23.18
CA LEU A 14 4.28 1.56 -22.33
C LEU A 14 4.12 0.36 -21.39
N LEU A 15 4.23 -0.86 -21.93
CA LEU A 15 4.06 -2.07 -21.13
C LEU A 15 5.19 -2.22 -20.12
N THR A 16 6.45 -1.99 -20.52
CA THR A 16 7.61 -2.03 -19.61
C THR A 16 7.40 -1.09 -18.43
N ARG A 17 7.00 0.16 -18.69
CA ARG A 17 6.78 1.13 -17.62
C ARG A 17 5.60 0.77 -16.72
N ALA A 18 4.52 0.26 -17.30
CA ALA A 18 3.36 -0.21 -16.54
C ALA A 18 3.70 -1.40 -15.62
N GLU A 19 4.53 -2.34 -16.10
CA GLU A 19 5.00 -3.48 -15.31
C GLU A 19 5.91 -3.05 -14.16
N GLU A 20 6.84 -2.11 -14.39
CA GLU A 20 7.68 -1.54 -13.33
C GLU A 20 6.84 -0.92 -12.21
N LEU A 21 5.84 -0.11 -12.58
CA LEU A 21 4.91 0.50 -11.63
C LEU A 21 4.09 -0.56 -10.87
N ALA A 22 3.58 -1.57 -11.58
CA ALA A 22 2.86 -2.68 -10.99
C ALA A 22 3.73 -3.44 -9.97
N GLN A 23 5.03 -3.64 -10.28
CA GLN A 23 5.97 -4.28 -9.37
C GLN A 23 6.25 -3.41 -8.15
N ALA A 24 6.47 -2.11 -8.32
CA ALA A 24 6.69 -1.18 -7.22
C ALA A 24 5.51 -1.16 -6.24
N MET A 25 4.26 -1.24 -6.75
CA MET A 25 3.06 -1.34 -5.91
C MET A 25 2.85 -2.75 -5.33
N GLY A 26 3.00 -3.80 -6.15
CA GLY A 26 2.76 -5.19 -5.77
C GLY A 26 3.72 -5.71 -4.72
N ASN A 27 4.92 -5.14 -4.66
CA ASN A 27 5.95 -5.47 -3.68
C ASN A 27 5.77 -4.78 -2.32
N ASN A 28 4.74 -3.96 -2.12
CA ASN A 28 4.43 -3.34 -0.83
C ASN A 28 3.44 -4.19 0.01
N PRO A 29 3.22 -3.83 1.30
CA PRO A 29 2.24 -4.48 2.16
C PRO A 29 0.81 -4.39 1.59
N GLN A 30 0.20 -5.52 1.24
CA GLN A 30 -1.06 -5.51 0.49
C GLN A 30 -2.28 -5.19 1.36
N GLN A 31 -2.21 -5.48 2.66
CA GLN A 31 -3.28 -5.07 3.58
C GLN A 31 -3.29 -3.54 3.72
N ALA A 32 -2.13 -2.93 3.99
CA ALA A 32 -2.02 -1.47 4.14
C ALA A 32 -2.41 -0.74 2.85
N LEU A 33 -1.93 -1.18 1.68
CA LEU A 33 -2.28 -0.56 0.39
C LEU A 33 -3.79 -0.57 0.10
N ARG A 34 -4.47 -1.68 0.39
CA ARG A 34 -5.92 -1.77 0.22
C ARG A 34 -6.66 -0.79 1.13
N MET A 35 -6.22 -0.68 2.38
CA MET A 35 -6.83 0.22 3.35
C MET A 35 -6.60 1.68 2.99
N VAL A 36 -5.39 2.05 2.55
CA VAL A 36 -5.10 3.40 2.03
C VAL A 36 -5.97 3.72 0.83
N LYS A 37 -6.10 2.80 -0.14
CA LYS A 37 -6.97 3.00 -1.32
C LYS A 37 -8.42 3.25 -0.90
N THR A 38 -8.95 2.46 0.03
CA THR A 38 -10.30 2.65 0.56
C THR A 38 -10.46 4.00 1.27
N LEU A 39 -9.50 4.38 2.11
CA LEU A 39 -9.53 5.65 2.84
C LEU A 39 -9.51 6.85 1.89
N ILE A 40 -8.65 6.83 0.85
CA ILE A 40 -8.64 7.89 -0.17
C ILE A 40 -10.03 8.06 -0.78
N THR A 41 -10.68 6.98 -1.20
CA THR A 41 -12.03 7.04 -1.78
C THR A 41 -13.07 7.54 -0.77
N GLN A 42 -12.99 7.13 0.50
CA GLN A 42 -13.95 7.52 1.53
C GLN A 42 -13.76 8.98 2.00
N ASN A 43 -12.53 9.48 1.95
CA ASN A 43 -12.17 10.76 2.55
C ASN A 43 -12.12 11.90 1.52
N VAL A 44 -12.06 11.61 0.21
CA VAL A 44 -11.87 12.64 -0.85
C VAL A 44 -12.90 13.78 -0.81
N ALA A 45 -14.13 13.51 -0.37
CA ALA A 45 -15.20 14.50 -0.27
C ALA A 45 -15.75 14.64 1.16
N ALA A 46 -15.03 14.14 2.16
CA ALA A 46 -15.45 14.24 3.55
C ALA A 46 -15.31 15.70 4.04
N ALA A 47 -16.36 16.22 4.68
CA ALA A 47 -16.37 17.58 5.22
C ALA A 47 -15.88 17.66 6.68
N ASP A 48 -15.93 16.56 7.42
CA ASP A 48 -15.52 16.48 8.83
C ASP A 48 -14.17 15.78 8.99
N VAL A 49 -13.16 16.53 9.42
CA VAL A 49 -11.80 16.02 9.64
C VAL A 49 -11.73 15.03 10.80
N THR A 50 -12.62 15.14 11.78
CA THR A 50 -12.66 14.24 12.95
C THR A 50 -13.07 12.84 12.51
N GLU A 51 -14.02 12.75 11.58
CA GLU A 51 -14.48 11.49 11.04
C GLU A 51 -13.40 10.81 10.17
N VAL A 52 -12.68 11.61 9.36
CA VAL A 52 -11.51 11.18 8.58
C VAL A 52 -10.45 10.58 9.49
N GLN A 53 -10.04 11.31 10.52
CA GLN A 53 -9.04 10.85 11.49
C GLN A 53 -9.48 9.57 12.22
N ALA A 54 -10.75 9.46 12.58
CA ALA A 54 -11.28 8.27 13.24
C ALA A 54 -11.22 7.02 12.33
N ARG A 55 -11.49 7.17 11.02
CA ARG A 55 -11.35 6.08 10.04
C ARG A 55 -9.90 5.67 9.86
N GLU A 56 -8.99 6.65 9.73
CA GLU A 56 -7.55 6.41 9.60
C GLU A 56 -6.97 5.71 10.82
N LEU A 57 -7.35 6.12 12.03
CA LEU A 57 -6.85 5.49 13.26
C LEU A 57 -7.29 4.03 13.37
N ARG A 58 -8.55 3.72 13.06
CA ARG A 58 -9.04 2.32 13.01
C ARG A 58 -8.26 1.50 12.00
N ALA A 59 -7.99 2.09 10.83
CA ALA A 59 -7.24 1.43 9.78
C ALA A 59 -5.78 1.14 10.19
N LEU A 60 -5.14 2.10 10.87
CA LEU A 60 -3.78 1.95 11.40
C LEU A 60 -3.70 0.86 12.46
N GLN A 61 -4.66 0.80 13.40
CA GLN A 61 -4.70 -0.23 14.44
C GLN A 61 -4.73 -1.64 13.83
N ILE A 62 -5.59 -1.86 12.84
CA ILE A 62 -5.64 -3.12 12.10
C ILE A 62 -4.30 -3.43 11.40
N CYS A 63 -3.66 -2.42 10.81
CA CYS A 63 -2.37 -2.60 10.13
C CYS A 63 -1.24 -2.94 11.12
N TYR A 64 -1.23 -2.36 12.32
CA TYR A 64 -0.20 -2.65 13.33
C TYR A 64 -0.16 -4.12 13.74
N ASP A 65 -1.31 -4.77 13.79
CA ASP A 65 -1.39 -6.19 14.14
C ASP A 65 -1.00 -7.12 12.97
N SER A 66 -0.92 -6.57 11.74
CA SER A 66 -0.67 -7.37 10.55
C SER A 66 0.75 -7.99 10.53
N PRO A 67 0.89 -9.21 9.98
CA PRO A 67 2.19 -9.84 9.76
C PRO A 67 3.14 -8.98 8.91
N GLU A 68 2.59 -8.29 7.89
CA GLU A 68 3.38 -7.44 7.00
C GLU A 68 3.95 -6.22 7.73
N HIS A 69 3.20 -5.62 8.68
CA HIS A 69 3.71 -4.53 9.50
C HIS A 69 4.85 -4.99 10.42
N LYS A 70 4.68 -6.13 11.09
CA LYS A 70 5.73 -6.73 11.93
C LYS A 70 7.00 -7.00 11.13
N GLU A 71 6.86 -7.51 9.91
CA GLU A 71 7.98 -7.71 8.98
C GLU A 71 8.62 -6.38 8.56
N ALA A 72 7.84 -5.35 8.26
CA ALA A 72 8.37 -4.03 7.90
C ALA A 72 9.28 -3.47 9.01
N ILE A 73 8.79 -3.49 10.26
CA ILE A 73 9.54 -3.00 11.43
C ILE A 73 10.80 -3.83 11.63
N ASN A 74 10.69 -5.15 11.58
CA ASN A 74 11.83 -6.05 11.74
C ASN A 74 12.89 -5.84 10.66
N ALA A 75 12.49 -5.80 9.39
CA ALA A 75 13.38 -5.56 8.26
C ALA A 75 14.08 -4.21 8.35
N PHE A 76 13.36 -3.16 8.77
CA PHE A 76 13.92 -1.83 9.01
C PHE A 76 15.00 -1.85 10.09
N ILE A 77 14.71 -2.43 11.26
CA ILE A 77 15.67 -2.56 12.37
C ILE A 77 16.91 -3.36 11.93
N GLN A 78 16.72 -4.41 11.13
CA GLN A 78 17.78 -5.27 10.60
C GLN A 78 18.48 -4.69 9.37
N LYS A 79 18.09 -3.51 8.88
CA LYS A 79 18.64 -2.86 7.67
C LYS A 79 18.63 -3.75 6.43
N ARG A 80 17.57 -4.54 6.25
CA ARG A 80 17.36 -5.41 5.07
C ARG A 80 16.07 -5.04 4.36
N SER A 81 15.91 -5.51 3.12
CA SER A 81 14.63 -5.43 2.43
C SER A 81 13.58 -6.32 3.12
N PRO A 82 12.32 -5.86 3.24
CA PRO A 82 11.23 -6.66 3.80
C PRO A 82 10.74 -7.73 2.81
N ASP A 83 10.31 -8.89 3.34
CA ASP A 83 9.62 -9.94 2.57
C ASP A 83 8.13 -10.01 2.94
N PHE A 84 7.35 -9.10 2.37
CA PHE A 84 5.91 -9.02 2.62
C PHE A 84 5.14 -10.23 2.09
N LYS A 85 5.60 -10.85 1.00
CA LYS A 85 4.94 -12.03 0.43
C LYS A 85 5.03 -13.21 1.40
N ARG A 86 6.19 -13.44 2.00
CA ARG A 86 6.37 -14.44 3.06
C ARG A 86 5.55 -14.09 4.29
N ALA A 87 5.62 -12.84 4.76
CA ALA A 87 4.88 -12.39 5.94
C ALA A 87 3.37 -12.62 5.81
N ARG A 88 2.76 -12.30 4.65
CA ARG A 88 1.34 -12.58 4.38
C ARG A 88 0.99 -14.06 4.45
N ARG A 89 1.82 -14.91 3.82
CA ARG A 89 1.57 -16.36 3.79
C ARG A 89 1.61 -16.98 5.18
N GLN A 90 2.50 -16.50 6.04
CA GLN A 90 2.67 -17.00 7.41
C GLN A 90 1.54 -16.57 8.34
N GLY A 91 0.94 -15.40 8.14
CA GLY A 91 -0.18 -14.94 8.97
C GLY A 91 -1.57 -15.42 8.55
N GLY A 92 -1.72 -15.99 7.35
CA GLY A 92 -2.96 -16.63 6.90
C GLY A 92 -3.07 -18.13 7.22
N ALA A 93 -2.08 -18.67 7.94
CA ALA A 93 -2.02 -20.08 8.34
C ALA A 93 -2.55 -20.33 9.77
N SER A 94 -3.34 -19.40 10.31
CA SER A 94 -3.98 -19.48 11.63
C SER A 94 -5.50 -19.47 11.50
#